data_AF-A0AAI8T0Q7-F1
#
_entry.id   AF-A0AAI8T0Q7-F1
#
_cell.length_a   1.000
_cell.length_b   1.000
_cell.length_c   1.000
_cell.angle_alpha   90.00
_cell.angle_beta   90.00
_cell.angle_gamma   90.00
#
_symmetry.space_group_name_H-M   'P 1'
#
loop_
_entity.id
_entity.type
_entity.pdbx_description
1 polymer ?
#
loop_
_entity_poly.entity_id
_entity_poly.type
_entity_poly.pdbx_seq_one_letter_code
_entity_poly.pdbx_strand_id
1 'polypeptide(L)'
;MKTLPIGGNEVVSLPAYNVISITGGAGSIERLGNNPGDPSSGTVTTFTADATVGPFPIWTRHMLRCVPSSAVSYDITPADFPAVTSDVERVAKLTQAEYDALSPPDPATLYLIVG
;
A
#
# COMPACT_ATOMS: atom_id res chain seq x y z
N MET A 1 16.20 -3.55 -6.82
CA MET A 1 16.36 -4.63 -5.81
C MET A 1 17.66 -4.48 -5.02
N LYS A 2 17.56 -4.51 -3.68
CA LYS A 2 18.68 -4.42 -2.73
C LYS A 2 18.59 -5.56 -1.71
N THR A 3 19.73 -6.05 -1.22
CA THR A 3 19.80 -7.11 -0.21
C THR A 3 20.40 -6.58 1.09
N LEU A 4 19.70 -6.84 2.19
CA LEU A 4 20.16 -6.56 3.54
C LEU A 4 20.84 -7.83 4.10
N PRO A 5 22.08 -7.74 4.62
CA PRO A 5 22.81 -8.90 5.10
C PRO A 5 22.16 -9.48 6.36
N ILE A 6 22.57 -10.70 6.72
CA ILE A 6 22.09 -11.41 7.92
C ILE A 6 22.30 -10.53 9.17
N GLY A 7 21.24 -10.37 9.98
CA GLY A 7 21.25 -9.51 11.16
C GLY A 7 21.40 -8.01 10.86
N GLY A 8 21.39 -7.61 9.59
CA GLY A 8 21.45 -6.23 9.15
C GLY A 8 20.16 -5.47 9.46
N ASN A 9 20.25 -4.15 9.43
CA ASN A 9 19.12 -3.25 9.52
C ASN A 9 19.36 -2.01 8.64
N GLU A 10 18.28 -1.39 8.17
CA GLU A 10 18.36 -0.19 7.36
C GLU A 10 17.08 0.65 7.50
N VAL A 11 17.25 1.97 7.46
CA VAL A 11 16.14 2.90 7.30
C VAL A 11 15.86 3.12 5.82
N VAL A 12 14.69 2.68 5.39
CA VAL A 12 14.19 2.79 4.03
C VAL A 12 13.25 3.98 3.92
N SER A 13 13.54 4.85 2.96
CA SER A 13 12.66 5.97 2.59
C SER A 13 11.71 5.51 1.49
N LEU A 14 10.41 5.62 1.73
CA LEU A 14 9.36 5.20 0.80
C LEU A 14 8.63 6.43 0.25
N PRO A 15 8.79 6.74 -1.05
CA PRO A 15 8.00 7.79 -1.70
C PRO A 15 6.49 7.54 -1.62
N ALA A 16 5.72 8.62 -1.75
CA ALA A 16 4.26 8.50 -1.84
C ALA A 16 3.89 7.58 -3.01
N TYR A 17 2.88 6.73 -2.81
CA TYR A 17 2.33 5.79 -3.79
C TYR A 17 3.31 4.71 -4.28
N ASN A 18 4.41 4.48 -3.58
CA ASN A 18 5.29 3.36 -3.80
C ASN A 18 5.06 2.26 -2.76
N VAL A 19 5.50 1.05 -3.09
CA VAL A 19 5.50 -0.11 -2.19
C VAL A 19 6.92 -0.60 -1.95
N ILE A 20 7.17 -1.13 -0.75
CA ILE A 20 8.35 -1.95 -0.46
C ILE A 20 7.93 -3.41 -0.65
N SER A 21 8.50 -4.08 -1.65
CA SER A 21 8.32 -5.52 -1.85
C SER A 21 9.50 -6.25 -1.24
N ILE A 22 9.24 -7.08 -0.24
CA ILE A 22 10.22 -7.91 0.46
C ILE A 22 10.14 -9.32 -0.15
N THR A 23 11.29 -9.88 -0.51
CA THR A 23 11.40 -11.21 -1.10
C THR A 23 12.39 -12.06 -0.32
N GLY A 24 11.89 -13.17 0.20
CA GLY A 24 12.65 -14.14 0.97
C GLY A 24 13.10 -13.65 2.35
N GLY A 25 13.46 -14.63 3.18
CA GLY A 25 14.01 -14.42 4.52
C GLY A 25 12.98 -14.05 5.58
N ALA A 26 13.48 -13.73 6.76
CA ALA A 26 12.66 -13.35 7.91
C ALA A 26 13.20 -12.07 8.56
N GLY A 27 12.29 -11.28 9.12
CA GLY A 27 12.64 -9.98 9.66
C GLY A 27 11.47 -9.25 10.26
N SER A 28 11.68 -7.97 10.51
CA SER A 28 10.63 -7.05 10.93
C SER A 28 10.75 -5.71 10.24
N ILE A 29 9.62 -5.06 10.07
CA ILE A 29 9.50 -3.71 9.53
C ILE A 29 8.66 -2.84 10.47
N GLU A 30 9.11 -1.62 10.67
CA GLU A 30 8.46 -0.67 11.56
C GLU A 30 8.38 0.69 10.88
N ARG A 31 7.18 1.30 10.85
CA ARG A 31 7.02 2.65 10.31
C ARG A 31 7.55 3.67 11.32
N LEU A 32 8.59 4.38 10.94
CA LEU A 32 9.16 5.46 11.74
C LEU A 32 8.31 6.73 11.61
N GLY A 33 8.60 7.74 12.45
CA GLY A 33 8.09 9.08 12.22
C GLY A 33 8.64 9.68 10.93
N ASN A 34 7.90 10.63 10.36
CA ASN A 34 8.23 11.21 9.05
C ASN A 34 9.52 12.04 9.12
N ASN A 35 9.82 12.67 10.26
CA ASN A 35 11.04 13.44 10.46
C ASN A 35 12.06 12.68 11.33
N PRO A 36 13.36 13.01 11.23
CA PRO A 36 14.36 12.52 12.19
C PRO A 36 14.01 12.92 13.62
N GLY A 37 14.06 11.97 14.56
CA GLY A 37 13.75 12.20 15.97
C GLY A 37 12.27 12.05 16.34
N ASP A 38 11.37 11.97 15.35
CA ASP A 38 9.97 11.66 15.62
C ASP A 38 9.82 10.23 16.17
N PRO A 39 8.85 10.00 17.09
CA PRO A 39 8.57 8.66 17.57
C PRO A 39 8.12 7.74 16.44
N SER A 40 8.32 6.44 16.64
CA SER A 40 7.77 5.41 15.76
C SER A 40 6.26 5.56 15.66
N SER A 41 5.73 5.43 14.45
CA SER A 41 4.33 5.70 14.13
C SER A 41 3.54 4.45 13.76
N GLY A 42 4.17 3.26 13.79
CA GLY A 42 3.52 2.01 13.42
C GLY A 42 3.93 0.84 14.31
N THR A 43 3.10 -0.20 14.28
CA THR A 43 3.42 -1.48 14.93
C THR A 43 4.55 -2.18 14.19
N VAL A 44 5.49 -2.75 14.94
CA VAL A 44 6.51 -3.63 14.38
C VAL A 44 5.83 -4.84 13.77
N THR A 45 5.87 -4.96 12.45
CA THR A 45 5.30 -6.07 11.69
C THR A 45 6.42 -7.07 11.40
N THR A 46 6.25 -8.33 11.79
CA THR A 46 7.21 -9.40 11.49
C THR A 46 6.80 -10.13 10.22
N PHE A 47 7.78 -10.66 9.49
CA PHE A 47 7.55 -11.44 8.29
C PHE A 47 8.51 -12.64 8.24
N THR A 48 8.02 -13.74 7.67
CA THR A 48 8.76 -15.00 7.46
C THR A 48 8.67 -15.50 6.02
N ALA A 49 8.01 -14.72 5.16
CA ALA A 49 7.79 -14.96 3.74
C ALA A 49 7.73 -13.59 3.04
N ASP A 50 7.52 -13.61 1.72
CA ASP A 50 7.35 -12.40 0.92
C ASP A 50 6.26 -11.50 1.51
N ALA A 51 6.55 -10.20 1.56
CA ALA A 51 5.69 -9.22 2.19
C ALA A 51 5.72 -7.91 1.41
N THR A 52 4.62 -7.15 1.48
CA THR A 52 4.52 -5.83 0.84
C THR A 52 4.13 -4.78 1.88
N VAL A 53 4.76 -3.62 1.83
CA VAL A 53 4.46 -2.48 2.71
C VAL A 53 4.11 -1.24 1.88
N GLY A 54 3.01 -0.58 2.22
CA GLY A 54 2.42 0.51 1.44
C GLY A 54 1.33 0.03 0.48
N PRO A 55 0.90 0.88 -0.48
CA PRO A 55 1.33 2.26 -0.68
C PRO A 55 0.78 3.21 0.38
N PHE A 56 1.51 4.30 0.64
CA PHE A 56 1.04 5.41 1.47
C PHE A 56 0.85 6.67 0.62
N PRO A 57 -0.14 7.53 0.91
CA PRO A 57 -0.41 8.74 0.13
C PRO A 57 0.60 9.86 0.38
N ILE A 58 1.54 9.66 1.31
CA ILE A 58 2.60 10.59 1.68
C ILE A 58 3.93 9.86 1.70
N TRP A 59 5.02 10.62 1.67
CA TRP A 59 6.35 10.08 1.90
C TRP A 59 6.48 9.55 3.33
N THR A 60 7.08 8.38 3.50
CA THR A 60 7.19 7.67 4.79
C THR A 60 8.55 7.02 5.00
N ARG A 61 8.89 6.71 6.25
CA ARG A 61 10.15 6.06 6.63
C ARG A 61 9.88 4.74 7.32
N HIS A 62 10.67 3.73 7.01
CA HIS A 62 10.53 2.39 7.56
C HIS A 62 11.88 1.88 8.05
N MET A 63 11.95 1.31 9.24
CA MET A 63 13.11 0.54 9.70
C MET A 63 12.90 -0.92 9.33
N LEU A 64 13.72 -1.44 8.42
CA LEU A 64 13.77 -2.85 8.07
C LEU A 64 14.87 -3.54 8.87
N ARG A 65 14.59 -4.70 9.46
CA ARG A 65 15.52 -5.49 10.26
C ARG A 65 15.48 -6.94 9.82
N CYS A 66 16.63 -7.53 9.52
CA CYS A 66 16.77 -8.97 9.27
C CYS A 66 16.94 -9.73 10.57
N VAL A 67 16.47 -10.98 10.59
CA VAL A 67 16.87 -11.90 11.67
C VAL A 67 18.33 -12.34 11.52
N PRO A 68 19.01 -12.76 12.60
CA PRO A 68 20.42 -13.20 12.56
C PRO A 68 20.70 -14.51 11.80
N SER A 69 19.70 -15.11 11.16
CA SER A 69 19.81 -16.38 10.44
C SER A 69 19.43 -16.31 8.96
N SER A 70 19.00 -15.15 8.46
CA SER A 70 18.53 -15.01 7.08
C SER A 70 18.75 -13.61 6.52
N ALA A 71 19.19 -13.53 5.27
CA ALA A 71 19.25 -12.28 4.52
C ALA A 71 17.88 -11.97 3.92
N VAL A 72 17.56 -10.68 3.79
CA VAL A 72 16.28 -10.22 3.21
C VAL A 72 16.60 -9.38 1.99
N SER A 73 15.92 -9.64 0.88
CA SER A 73 15.96 -8.76 -0.29
C SER A 73 14.69 -7.94 -0.34
N TYR A 74 14.81 -6.70 -0.81
CA TYR A 74 13.65 -5.86 -1.04
C TYR A 74 13.83 -4.97 -2.26
N ASP A 75 12.72 -4.49 -2.80
CA ASP A 75 12.71 -3.45 -3.82
C ASP A 75 11.66 -2.39 -3.52
N ILE A 76 11.85 -1.21 -4.10
CA ILE A 76 10.87 -0.13 -4.02
C ILE A 76 10.40 0.17 -5.44
N THR A 77 9.13 -0.09 -5.68
CA THR A 77 8.49 0.18 -6.97
C THR A 77 7.26 1.05 -6.77
N PRO A 78 6.83 1.81 -7.80
CA PRO A 78 5.50 2.38 -7.80
C PRO A 78 4.47 1.29 -7.51
N ALA A 79 3.45 1.63 -6.72
CA ALA A 79 2.34 0.71 -6.52
C ALA A 79 1.59 0.55 -7.84
N ASP A 80 1.26 -0.71 -8.14
CA ASP A 80 0.29 -1.02 -9.17
C ASP A 80 -1.09 -0.76 -8.58
N PHE A 81 -1.62 0.43 -8.85
CA PHE A 81 -3.04 0.66 -8.63
C PHE A 81 -3.75 0.01 -9.81
N PRO A 82 -4.74 -0.87 -9.57
CA PRO A 82 -5.53 -1.39 -10.66
C PRO A 82 -6.00 -0.20 -11.50
N ALA A 83 -5.68 -0.23 -12.79
CA ALA A 83 -6.16 0.78 -13.70
C ALA A 83 -7.66 0.90 -13.46
N VAL A 84 -8.12 2.10 -13.14
CA VAL A 84 -9.55 2.37 -13.11
C VAL A 84 -9.97 2.18 -14.57
N THR A 85 -10.51 1.01 -14.90
CA THR A 85 -10.91 0.69 -16.29
C THR A 85 -12.09 1.54 -16.75
N SER A 86 -12.61 2.40 -15.89
CA SER A 86 -13.64 3.38 -16.20
C SER A 86 -13.18 4.78 -15.78
N ASP A 87 -12.47 5.47 -16.67
CA ASP A 87 -12.61 6.92 -16.73
C ASP A 87 -14.08 7.18 -17.14
N VAL A 88 -14.99 7.37 -16.17
CA VAL A 88 -16.43 7.73 -16.33
C VAL A 88 -17.02 7.45 -17.73
N GLU A 89 -17.60 6.27 -17.96
CA GLU A 89 -18.09 5.93 -19.31
C GLU A 89 -19.35 6.72 -19.73
N ARG A 90 -20.17 7.22 -18.79
CA ARG A 90 -21.34 8.06 -19.12
C ARG A 90 -21.97 8.70 -17.87
N VAL A 91 -22.15 10.03 -17.89
CA VAL A 91 -23.11 10.68 -16.98
C VAL A 91 -24.48 10.65 -17.65
N ALA A 92 -25.37 9.79 -17.19
CA ALA A 92 -26.77 9.76 -17.62
C ALA A 92 -27.66 10.29 -16.49
N LYS A 93 -28.52 11.25 -16.80
CA LYS A 93 -29.57 11.66 -15.86
C LYS A 93 -30.71 10.65 -15.98
N LEU A 94 -30.86 9.83 -14.95
CA LEU A 94 -31.99 8.92 -14.81
C LEU A 94 -33.19 9.66 -14.20
N THR A 95 -34.38 9.28 -14.62
CA THR A 95 -35.60 9.52 -13.85
C THR A 95 -35.64 8.57 -12.65
N GLN A 96 -36.44 8.91 -11.63
CA GLN A 96 -36.59 8.05 -10.44
C GLN A 96 -37.01 6.62 -10.80
N ALA A 97 -37.92 6.48 -11.78
CA ALA A 97 -38.41 5.19 -12.22
C ALA A 97 -37.32 4.32 -12.88
N GLU A 98 -36.36 4.93 -13.58
CA GLU A 98 -35.23 4.22 -14.19
C GLU A 98 -34.20 3.78 -13.14
N TYR A 99 -34.01 4.57 -12.08
CA TYR A 99 -33.16 4.19 -10.95
C TYR A 99 -33.75 3.00 -10.18
N ASP A 100 -35.04 3.06 -9.84
CA ASP A 100 -35.72 2.01 -9.07
C ASP A 100 -35.75 0.66 -9.83
N ALA A 101 -35.64 0.70 -11.17
CA ALA A 101 -35.58 -0.48 -12.03
C ALA A 101 -34.23 -1.22 -12.01
N LEU A 102 -33.15 -0.63 -11.48
CA LEU A 102 -31.81 -1.23 -11.46
C LEU A 102 -31.61 -2.30 -10.38
N SER A 103 -32.67 -2.78 -9.72
CA SER A 103 -32.58 -3.60 -8.52
C SER A 103 -32.00 -5.02 -8.76
N PRO A 104 -30.93 -5.44 -8.04
CA PRO A 104 -30.13 -4.64 -7.11
C PRO A 104 -29.10 -3.77 -7.85
N PRO A 105 -28.89 -2.51 -7.43
CA PRO A 105 -27.92 -1.63 -8.06
C PRO A 105 -26.52 -2.25 -8.05
N ASP A 106 -25.78 -2.03 -9.13
CA ASP A 106 -24.44 -2.59 -9.28
C ASP A 106 -23.51 -2.00 -8.21
N PRO A 107 -22.89 -2.82 -7.33
CA PRO A 107 -22.01 -2.36 -6.28
C PRO A 107 -20.74 -1.67 -6.79
N ALA A 108 -20.38 -1.84 -8.06
CA ALA A 108 -19.26 -1.15 -8.69
C ALA A 108 -19.63 0.25 -9.25
N THR A 109 -20.91 0.65 -9.20
CA THR A 109 -21.41 1.90 -9.79
C THR A 109 -21.75 2.95 -8.70
N LEU A 110 -21.30 4.19 -8.87
CA LEU A 110 -21.66 5.33 -8.00
C LEU A 110 -22.95 6.00 -8.49
N TYR A 111 -23.98 6.01 -7.64
CA TYR A 111 -25.24 6.71 -7.88
C TYR A 111 -25.30 8.00 -7.05
N LEU A 112 -25.46 9.16 -7.72
CA LEU A 112 -25.67 10.45 -7.06
C LEU A 112 -27.11 10.92 -7.28
N ILE A 113 -27.89 10.95 -6.20
CA ILE A 113 -29.24 11.54 -6.19
C ILE A 113 -29.11 12.97 -5.69
N VAL A 114 -29.30 13.95 -6.58
CA VAL A 114 -29.31 15.38 -6.24
C VAL A 114 -30.76 15.86 -6.30
N GLY A 115 -31.29 16.30 -5.15
CA GLY A 115 -32.63 16.87 -5.00
C GLY A 115 -32.72 18.35 -5.34
#